data_AF-A0A8C4QV02-F1
#
_entry.id   AF-A0A8C4QV02-F1
#
_cell.length_a   1.000
_cell.length_b   1.000
_cell.length_c   1.000
_cell.angle_alpha   90.00
_cell.angle_beta   90.00
_cell.angle_gamma   90.00
#
_symmetry.space_group_name_H-M   'P 1'
#
loop_
_entity.id
_entity.type
_entity.pdbx_description
1 polymer ?
#
loop_
_entity_poly.entity_id
_entity_poly.type
_entity_poly.pdbx_seq_one_letter_code
_entity_poly.pdbx_strand_id
1 'polypeptide(L)'
;MTSLLRTLLLRSTACSVQSAQCCTRPAWRTLASRLYPPLSQWGMFPAVEAEFEKTEKDHLEAELEDEVGPSHSDVYVKDKIVSTNQFELGGMLWKSVGPGLFHLLPLAVRALQRLEQEIDTEMEALGAQKISLSLLSPAAPWQASGRWSEFGDELFRLQDRKRAKLCLSPTHEEAVTTLVASRGHLSPSQLPIRLYQVTTKFRDEQRPRAGPLRAREFMMKDLYTFDVSSNSAAESYAAILASYTRIFHRLDLPVVVAEAAVGAMGGEVSHEFLLPSSLGEDELLSCEECGRAANMEAVQSPQNGMDMCSKCGGPMRTKRAVELGHAFRLGERYSAALGALSTKPGHSPSPLHMCCFGLGLTRILAAAVETLSENGSLVWPRVIAPFQVVVVGPKAGSREEAALGQGRAEIGRASKEDASNHEYLRIKMIISLWDQYTKECLNFLE
;
A
#
# COMPACT_ATOMS: atom_id res chain seq x y z
N MET A 1 15.07 38.04 30.05
CA MET A 1 13.65 37.78 29.72
C MET A 1 13.23 36.34 30.01
N THR A 2 13.92 35.69 30.95
CA THR A 2 13.40 34.67 31.85
C THR A 2 12.43 35.32 32.86
N SER A 3 11.38 34.60 33.28
CA SER A 3 10.47 34.90 34.43
C SER A 3 9.00 35.29 34.18
N LEU A 4 8.37 35.08 33.01
CA LEU A 4 6.94 35.47 32.82
C LEU A 4 6.02 34.47 32.10
N LEU A 5 6.41 33.20 31.94
CA LEU A 5 5.61 32.19 31.22
C LEU A 5 5.40 30.89 32.01
N ARG A 6 5.26 30.97 33.34
CA ARG A 6 5.03 29.78 34.18
C ARG A 6 3.85 29.86 35.17
N THR A 7 2.96 30.82 35.03
CA THR A 7 1.84 30.97 35.98
C THR A 7 0.56 31.42 35.28
N LEU A 8 -0.14 30.51 34.59
CA LEU A 8 -1.56 30.67 34.22
C LEU A 8 -2.19 29.38 33.65
N LEU A 9 -1.94 28.24 34.30
CA LEU A 9 -2.71 27.02 34.10
C LEU A 9 -2.89 26.35 35.46
N LEU A 10 -3.88 26.80 36.23
CA LEU A 10 -4.51 26.10 37.36
C LEU A 10 -5.74 26.93 37.80
N ARG A 11 -6.91 26.28 37.87
CA ARG A 11 -8.27 26.76 38.25
C ARG A 11 -9.01 27.44 37.08
N SER A 12 -10.03 26.82 36.47
CA SER A 12 -11.27 26.45 37.14
C SER A 12 -11.76 25.02 36.87
N THR A 13 -12.36 24.50 37.94
CA THR A 13 -12.92 23.18 38.18
C THR A 13 -14.30 22.98 37.57
N ALA A 14 -14.55 21.74 37.15
CA ALA A 14 -15.74 20.91 37.40
C ALA A 14 -17.13 21.57 37.45
N CYS A 15 -18.04 21.08 36.59
CA CYS A 15 -19.45 20.90 36.95
C CYS A 15 -19.92 19.52 36.45
N SER A 16 -20.63 18.82 37.32
CA SER A 16 -21.00 17.40 37.28
C SER A 16 -22.42 17.16 36.76
N VAL A 17 -22.58 16.10 35.96
CA VAL A 17 -23.56 14.98 36.07
C VAL A 17 -25.07 15.27 36.31
N GLN A 18 -25.90 14.60 35.47
CA GLN A 18 -27.31 14.15 35.63
C GLN A 18 -28.48 15.11 35.36
N SER A 19 -29.21 14.86 34.25
CA SER A 19 -30.65 14.52 34.28
C SER A 19 -31.14 14.05 32.90
N ALA A 20 -32.06 13.09 32.92
CA ALA A 20 -32.54 12.26 31.83
C ALA A 20 -33.57 12.92 30.88
N GLN A 21 -33.76 12.28 29.72
CA GLN A 21 -35.03 12.07 29.01
C GLN A 21 -36.01 13.24 28.89
N CYS A 22 -36.07 13.87 27.71
CA CYS A 22 -37.32 14.06 26.94
C CYS A 22 -37.00 14.71 25.59
N CYS A 23 -37.37 14.06 24.48
CA CYS A 23 -37.95 14.65 23.25
C CYS A 23 -37.68 13.75 22.03
N THR A 24 -38.76 13.09 21.63
CA THR A 24 -38.93 12.26 20.44
C THR A 24 -39.23 13.11 19.19
N ARG A 25 -38.62 12.76 18.04
CA ARG A 25 -38.99 13.07 16.63
C ARG A 25 -38.61 14.47 16.05
N PRO A 26 -38.64 14.71 14.71
CA PRO A 26 -37.50 14.50 13.79
C PRO A 26 -37.24 15.74 12.88
N ALA A 27 -36.13 16.45 13.07
CA ALA A 27 -35.85 17.72 12.35
C ALA A 27 -34.81 17.61 11.21
N TRP A 28 -34.77 16.49 10.48
CA TRP A 28 -33.78 16.26 9.41
C TRP A 28 -34.32 16.32 7.97
N ARG A 29 -35.49 16.94 7.74
CA ARG A 29 -36.04 17.10 6.37
C ARG A 29 -36.02 18.51 5.79
N THR A 30 -35.34 19.48 6.42
CA THR A 30 -35.36 20.88 5.93
C THR A 30 -33.99 21.56 5.84
N LEU A 31 -32.93 20.80 5.54
CA LEU A 31 -31.64 21.38 5.12
C LEU A 31 -31.04 20.78 3.83
N ALA A 32 -31.59 19.68 3.32
CA ALA A 32 -31.10 19.04 2.09
C ALA A 32 -31.61 19.68 0.78
N SER A 33 -32.47 20.70 0.83
CA SER A 33 -33.06 21.35 -0.36
C SER A 33 -32.46 22.72 -0.72
N ARG A 34 -31.35 23.12 -0.08
CA ARG A 34 -30.69 24.42 -0.34
C ARG A 34 -29.26 24.36 -0.87
N LEU A 35 -28.68 23.17 -1.09
CA LEU A 35 -27.29 23.04 -1.56
C LEU A 35 -27.09 22.29 -2.89
N TYR A 36 -28.17 21.87 -3.56
CA TYR A 36 -28.08 21.31 -4.91
C TYR A 36 -29.22 21.83 -5.78
N PRO A 37 -28.96 22.63 -6.85
CA PRO A 37 -29.95 22.80 -7.90
C PRO A 37 -30.03 21.48 -8.71
N PRO A 38 -31.22 21.05 -9.16
CA PRO A 38 -31.37 19.82 -9.93
C PRO A 38 -30.69 19.93 -11.30
N LEU A 39 -30.08 18.83 -11.75
CA LEU A 39 -29.39 18.63 -13.04
C LEU A 39 -30.31 18.72 -14.28
N SER A 40 -31.47 19.35 -14.19
CA SER A 40 -32.39 19.57 -15.31
C SER A 40 -32.01 20.75 -16.21
N GLN A 41 -30.81 21.33 -16.07
CA GLN A 41 -30.30 22.42 -16.92
C GLN A 41 -29.36 21.96 -18.06
N TRP A 42 -29.07 20.67 -18.18
CA TRP A 42 -28.38 20.12 -19.35
C TRP A 42 -29.31 19.12 -20.03
N GLY A 43 -30.22 19.63 -20.84
CA GLY A 43 -31.20 18.80 -21.53
C GLY A 43 -30.54 17.76 -22.44
N MET A 44 -30.70 16.47 -22.09
CA MET A 44 -31.05 15.38 -23.01
C MET A 44 -31.19 14.04 -22.23
N PHE A 45 -32.37 13.42 -22.39
CA PHE A 45 -32.84 12.07 -21.98
C PHE A 45 -33.24 11.80 -20.50
N PRO A 46 -34.54 11.51 -20.22
CA PRO A 46 -35.01 10.98 -18.94
C PRO A 46 -35.15 9.45 -18.95
N ALA A 47 -35.10 8.86 -17.75
CA ALA A 47 -35.47 7.48 -17.37
C ALA A 47 -34.37 6.39 -17.46
N VAL A 48 -33.43 6.37 -16.51
CA VAL A 48 -32.70 5.14 -16.08
C VAL A 48 -32.35 5.15 -14.57
N GLU A 49 -32.30 6.29 -13.89
CA GLU A 49 -31.80 6.35 -12.49
C GLU A 49 -32.76 5.80 -11.42
N ALA A 50 -34.06 5.70 -11.68
CA ALA A 50 -35.03 5.23 -10.67
C ALA A 50 -35.13 3.69 -10.55
N GLU A 51 -34.58 2.93 -11.50
CA GLU A 51 -34.58 1.46 -11.45
C GLU A 51 -33.35 0.88 -10.73
N PHE A 52 -32.23 1.61 -10.68
CA PHE A 52 -31.01 1.11 -10.02
C PHE A 52 -31.09 1.13 -8.49
N GLU A 53 -31.61 2.20 -7.88
CA GLU A 53 -31.73 2.31 -6.41
C GLU A 53 -32.75 1.33 -5.80
N LYS A 54 -33.76 0.91 -6.59
CA LYS A 54 -34.78 -0.02 -6.11
C LYS A 54 -34.27 -1.47 -6.08
N THR A 55 -33.40 -1.84 -7.02
CA THR A 55 -32.92 -3.22 -7.17
C THR A 55 -31.86 -3.59 -6.11
N GLU A 56 -31.06 -2.63 -5.65
CA GLU A 56 -30.00 -2.87 -4.64
C GLU A 56 -30.59 -3.00 -3.22
N LYS A 57 -31.67 -2.27 -2.95
CA LYS A 57 -32.37 -2.31 -1.66
C LYS A 57 -33.21 -3.57 -1.49
N ASP A 58 -33.92 -3.99 -2.54
CA ASP A 58 -34.73 -5.21 -2.53
C ASP A 58 -33.86 -6.48 -2.45
N HIS A 59 -32.60 -6.45 -2.93
CA HIS A 59 -31.66 -7.57 -2.77
C HIS A 59 -31.03 -7.68 -1.37
N LEU A 60 -30.77 -6.55 -0.70
CA LEU A 60 -30.22 -6.55 0.65
C LEU A 60 -31.25 -6.92 1.72
N GLU A 61 -32.53 -6.64 1.50
CA GLU A 61 -33.61 -6.98 2.45
C GLU A 61 -34.11 -8.43 2.29
N ALA A 62 -33.90 -9.08 1.13
CA ALA A 62 -34.33 -10.46 0.88
C ALA A 62 -33.37 -11.55 1.42
N GLU A 63 -32.10 -11.23 1.71
CA GLU A 63 -31.13 -12.20 2.25
C GLU A 63 -31.12 -12.28 3.79
N LEU A 64 -31.95 -11.49 4.49
CA LEU A 64 -31.94 -11.35 5.94
C LEU A 64 -33.18 -11.91 6.66
N GLU A 65 -34.16 -12.49 5.95
CA GLU A 65 -35.42 -12.96 6.56
C GLU A 65 -35.63 -14.48 6.64
N ASP A 66 -34.72 -15.31 6.11
CA ASP A 66 -34.79 -16.77 6.34
C ASP A 66 -33.69 -17.24 7.31
N GLU A 67 -34.15 -17.92 8.37
CA GLU A 67 -33.38 -18.58 9.45
C GLU A 67 -33.16 -17.77 10.76
N VAL A 68 -34.20 -17.71 11.60
CA VAL A 68 -34.01 -17.65 13.05
C VAL A 68 -34.70 -18.84 13.72
N GLY A 69 -33.87 -19.74 14.28
CA GLY A 69 -34.20 -20.61 15.41
C GLY A 69 -33.37 -20.18 16.62
N PRO A 70 -33.91 -20.13 17.86
CA PRO A 70 -33.26 -19.46 18.97
C PRO A 70 -32.36 -20.41 19.76
N SER A 71 -31.10 -20.06 20.00
CA SER A 71 -30.45 -20.21 21.31
C SER A 71 -29.02 -19.68 21.31
N HIS A 72 -28.63 -19.18 22.48
CA HIS A 72 -27.31 -18.72 22.90
C HIS A 72 -26.96 -17.25 22.60
N SER A 73 -27.07 -16.50 23.69
CA SER A 73 -26.57 -15.17 23.96
C SER A 73 -25.09 -15.03 23.63
N ASP A 74 -24.77 -14.42 22.51
CA ASP A 74 -23.49 -13.75 22.31
C ASP A 74 -23.73 -12.24 22.16
N VAL A 75 -23.26 -11.53 23.18
CA VAL A 75 -23.13 -10.09 23.20
C VAL A 75 -22.15 -9.72 22.08
N TYR A 76 -22.68 -9.23 20.95
CA TYR A 76 -21.87 -8.55 19.95
C TYR A 76 -21.27 -7.30 20.59
N VAL A 77 -20.05 -7.42 21.11
CA VAL A 77 -19.16 -6.29 21.31
C VAL A 77 -18.82 -5.79 19.90
N LYS A 78 -19.49 -4.71 19.49
CA LYS A 78 -19.05 -3.88 18.37
C LYS A 78 -17.70 -3.26 18.73
N ASP A 79 -16.64 -4.03 18.59
CA ASP A 79 -15.29 -3.49 18.49
C ASP A 79 -15.21 -2.77 17.15
N LYS A 80 -15.27 -1.43 17.21
CA LYS A 80 -15.00 -0.54 16.08
C LYS A 80 -13.54 -0.71 15.68
N ILE A 81 -13.26 -1.62 14.74
CA ILE A 81 -12.02 -1.62 13.97
C ILE A 81 -12.03 -0.35 13.12
N VAL A 82 -11.10 0.57 13.40
CA VAL A 82 -10.81 1.78 12.62
C VAL A 82 -10.11 1.36 11.32
N SER A 83 -10.86 0.65 10.46
CA SER A 83 -10.31 -0.05 9.30
C SER A 83 -10.12 0.89 8.10
N THR A 84 -9.23 0.54 7.18
CA THR A 84 -9.17 0.93 5.74
C THR A 84 -10.49 1.43 5.13
N ASN A 85 -11.64 0.84 5.52
CA ASN A 85 -12.96 1.30 5.15
C ASN A 85 -13.27 2.75 5.56
N GLN A 86 -12.76 3.27 6.67
CA GLN A 86 -12.97 4.67 7.08
C GLN A 86 -12.28 5.66 6.15
N PHE A 87 -11.09 5.32 5.63
CA PHE A 87 -10.38 6.17 4.67
C PHE A 87 -10.93 6.05 3.24
N GLU A 88 -11.59 4.93 2.95
CA GLU A 88 -12.41 4.74 1.75
C GLU A 88 -13.74 5.50 1.85
N LEU A 89 -14.47 5.37 2.97
CA LEU A 89 -15.73 6.05 3.26
C LEU A 89 -15.55 7.57 3.40
N GLY A 90 -14.42 8.01 3.96
CA GLY A 90 -14.04 9.41 4.05
C GLY A 90 -13.49 9.99 2.75
N GLY A 91 -13.25 9.15 1.72
CA GLY A 91 -12.84 9.60 0.39
C GLY A 91 -11.56 10.44 0.36
N MET A 92 -10.65 10.25 1.32
CA MET A 92 -9.44 11.09 1.45
C MET A 92 -8.22 10.51 0.71
N LEU A 93 -8.09 9.19 0.69
CA LEU A 93 -6.90 8.50 0.19
C LEU A 93 -7.17 7.69 -1.07
N TRP A 94 -8.25 6.92 -1.09
CA TRP A 94 -8.65 6.13 -2.25
C TRP A 94 -10.15 5.92 -2.31
N LYS A 95 -10.64 5.57 -3.49
CA LYS A 95 -12.05 5.24 -3.73
C LYS A 95 -12.14 3.91 -4.46
N SER A 96 -12.95 2.98 -3.97
CA SER A 96 -13.25 1.74 -4.69
C SER A 96 -14.08 2.03 -5.95
N VAL A 97 -13.74 1.34 -7.03
CA VAL A 97 -14.50 1.37 -8.29
C VAL A 97 -15.02 -0.02 -8.69
N GLY A 98 -14.68 -1.03 -7.91
CA GLY A 98 -15.08 -2.41 -8.13
C GLY A 98 -14.27 -3.35 -7.23
N PRO A 99 -14.60 -4.65 -7.20
CA PRO A 99 -13.89 -5.62 -6.36
C PRO A 99 -12.38 -5.62 -6.65
N GLY A 100 -11.59 -5.15 -5.67
CA GLY A 100 -10.14 -5.08 -5.77
C GLY A 100 -9.59 -4.00 -6.69
N LEU A 101 -10.38 -2.99 -7.06
CA LEU A 101 -9.96 -1.88 -7.94
C LEU A 101 -10.16 -0.55 -7.23
N PHE A 102 -9.12 0.28 -7.22
CA PHE A 102 -9.11 1.52 -6.45
C PHE A 102 -8.55 2.70 -7.27
N HIS A 103 -9.20 3.85 -7.14
CA HIS A 103 -8.63 5.13 -7.56
C HIS A 103 -7.86 5.74 -6.39
N LEU A 104 -6.57 6.01 -6.59
CA LEU A 104 -5.76 6.73 -5.61
C LEU A 104 -5.96 8.24 -5.75
N LEU A 105 -6.25 8.92 -4.64
CA LEU A 105 -6.52 10.35 -4.60
C LEU A 105 -5.23 11.14 -4.33
N PRO A 106 -5.21 12.48 -4.51
CA PRO A 106 -3.98 13.26 -4.52
C PRO A 106 -3.09 13.09 -3.27
N LEU A 107 -3.67 12.90 -2.08
CA LEU A 107 -2.89 12.65 -0.86
C LEU A 107 -2.19 11.30 -0.89
N ALA A 108 -2.90 10.24 -1.26
CA ALA A 108 -2.33 8.90 -1.40
C ALA A 108 -1.27 8.86 -2.48
N VAL A 109 -1.53 9.46 -3.65
CA VAL A 109 -0.55 9.54 -4.75
C VAL A 109 0.75 10.20 -4.28
N ARG A 110 0.66 11.30 -3.52
CA ARG A 110 1.86 11.98 -2.99
C ARG A 110 2.58 11.19 -1.91
N ALA A 111 1.87 10.43 -1.08
CA ALA A 111 2.50 9.52 -0.13
C ALA A 111 3.21 8.37 -0.86
N LEU A 112 2.57 7.80 -1.88
CA LEU A 112 3.12 6.72 -2.70
C LEU A 112 4.38 7.17 -3.45
N GLN A 113 4.39 8.38 -4.01
CA GLN A 113 5.56 8.98 -4.65
C GLN A 113 6.74 9.17 -3.68
N ARG A 114 6.48 9.54 -2.42
CA ARG A 114 7.54 9.61 -1.39
C ARG A 114 8.04 8.23 -1.00
N LEU A 115 7.15 7.25 -0.89
CA LEU A 115 7.53 5.86 -0.63
C LEU A 115 8.43 5.32 -1.76
N GLU A 116 8.07 5.59 -3.01
CA GLU A 116 8.88 5.25 -4.17
C GLU A 116 10.26 5.91 -4.13
N GLN A 117 10.35 7.20 -3.74
CA GLN A 117 11.63 7.90 -3.60
C GLN A 117 12.54 7.30 -2.52
N GLU A 118 11.98 6.89 -1.38
CA GLU A 118 12.76 6.21 -0.33
C GLU A 118 13.25 4.83 -0.79
N ILE A 119 12.40 4.10 -1.51
CA ILE A 119 12.79 2.83 -2.13
C ILE A 119 13.91 3.07 -3.15
N ASP A 120 13.76 4.05 -4.04
CA ASP A 120 14.76 4.38 -5.06
C ASP A 120 16.12 4.70 -4.42
N THR A 121 16.13 5.53 -3.37
CA THR A 121 17.35 5.89 -2.63
C THR A 121 18.07 4.65 -2.09
N GLU A 122 17.33 3.71 -1.51
CA GLU A 122 17.89 2.47 -0.97
C GLU A 122 18.35 1.49 -2.08
N MET A 123 17.65 1.44 -3.21
CA MET A 123 18.02 0.60 -4.36
C MET A 123 19.27 1.14 -5.07
N GLU A 124 19.36 2.46 -5.24
CA GLU A 124 20.55 3.14 -5.79
C GLU A 124 21.79 2.90 -4.93
N ALA A 125 21.65 2.92 -3.60
CA ALA A 125 22.75 2.59 -2.67
C ALA A 125 23.27 1.15 -2.83
N LEU A 126 22.45 0.23 -3.34
CA LEU A 126 22.83 -1.15 -3.68
C LEU A 126 23.41 -1.28 -5.11
N GLY A 127 23.51 -0.18 -5.85
CA GLY A 127 23.90 -0.15 -7.26
C GLY A 127 22.83 -0.69 -8.21
N ALA A 128 21.59 -0.87 -7.75
CA ALA A 128 20.51 -1.34 -8.59
C ALA A 128 20.05 -0.26 -9.57
N GLN A 129 19.74 -0.67 -10.80
CA GLN A 129 19.34 0.23 -11.88
C GLN A 129 17.84 0.14 -12.12
N LYS A 130 17.17 1.28 -12.12
CA LYS A 130 15.73 1.36 -12.39
C LYS A 130 15.47 1.19 -13.88
N ILE A 131 14.54 0.30 -14.22
CA ILE A 131 14.07 0.02 -15.57
C ILE A 131 12.54 0.09 -15.61
N SER A 132 11.96 0.03 -16.80
CA SER A 132 10.52 -0.07 -17.02
C SER A 132 10.24 -1.21 -17.99
N LEU A 133 9.56 -2.25 -17.52
CA LEU A 133 9.18 -3.41 -18.32
C LEU A 133 7.72 -3.29 -18.77
N SER A 134 7.41 -3.91 -19.91
CA SER A 134 6.05 -3.92 -20.43
C SER A 134 5.10 -4.61 -19.46
N LEU A 135 3.94 -3.99 -19.20
CA LEU A 135 2.85 -4.61 -18.44
C LEU A 135 2.13 -5.68 -19.26
N LEU A 136 2.04 -5.47 -20.57
CA LEU A 136 1.48 -6.43 -21.51
C LEU A 136 2.58 -7.36 -22.00
N SER A 137 2.52 -8.63 -21.62
CA SER A 137 3.57 -9.60 -21.91
C SER A 137 3.08 -10.71 -22.85
N PRO A 138 3.85 -11.09 -23.87
CA PRO A 138 3.51 -12.20 -24.75
C PRO A 138 3.54 -13.53 -24.01
N ALA A 139 2.74 -14.50 -24.46
CA ALA A 139 2.68 -15.81 -23.82
C ALA A 139 3.99 -16.62 -23.90
N ALA A 140 4.83 -16.40 -24.93
CA ALA A 140 5.96 -17.28 -25.22
C ALA A 140 7.00 -17.39 -24.06
N PRO A 141 7.49 -16.29 -23.45
CA PRO A 141 8.38 -16.39 -22.28
C PRO A 141 7.76 -17.11 -21.08
N TRP A 142 6.46 -16.90 -20.83
CA TRP A 142 5.70 -17.57 -19.77
C TRP A 142 5.50 -19.06 -20.04
N GLN A 143 5.36 -19.44 -21.31
CA GLN A 143 5.30 -20.84 -21.71
C GLN A 143 6.66 -21.51 -21.54
N ALA A 144 7.74 -20.82 -21.89
CA ALA A 144 9.10 -21.32 -21.71
C ALA A 144 9.46 -21.51 -20.21
N SER A 145 8.98 -20.64 -19.32
CA SER A 145 9.16 -20.80 -17.87
C SER A 145 8.20 -21.82 -17.23
N GLY A 146 7.23 -22.35 -17.98
CA GLY A 146 6.14 -23.21 -17.49
C GLY A 146 5.01 -22.46 -16.77
N ARG A 147 5.24 -21.21 -16.36
CA ARG A 147 4.30 -20.44 -15.52
C ARG A 147 3.04 -19.99 -16.22
N TRP A 148 2.99 -20.02 -17.56
CA TRP A 148 1.75 -19.76 -18.29
C TRP A 148 0.60 -20.66 -17.83
N SER A 149 0.90 -21.92 -17.49
CA SER A 149 -0.08 -22.88 -16.97
C SER A 149 -0.06 -22.97 -15.44
N GLU A 150 1.12 -22.99 -14.81
CA GLU A 150 1.25 -23.14 -13.35
C GLU A 150 0.63 -21.98 -12.56
N PHE A 151 0.61 -20.75 -13.10
CA PHE A 151 0.04 -19.58 -12.43
C PHE A 151 -1.49 -19.64 -12.30
N GLY A 152 -2.16 -20.57 -13.00
CA GLY A 152 -3.59 -20.82 -12.82
C GLY A 152 -4.48 -19.63 -13.22
N ASP A 153 -5.58 -19.46 -12.49
CA ASP A 153 -6.64 -18.50 -12.81
C ASP A 153 -6.30 -17.07 -12.37
N GLU A 154 -5.30 -16.87 -11.50
CA GLU A 154 -4.83 -15.54 -11.09
C GLU A 154 -4.16 -14.76 -12.24
N LEU A 155 -3.77 -15.43 -13.33
CA LEU A 155 -3.16 -14.79 -14.49
C LEU A 155 -4.24 -14.27 -15.44
N PHE A 156 -4.35 -12.94 -15.54
CA PHE A 156 -5.14 -12.29 -16.58
C PHE A 156 -4.56 -12.61 -17.97
N ARG A 157 -5.27 -13.44 -18.73
CA ARG A 157 -4.96 -13.78 -20.11
C ARG A 157 -5.87 -13.02 -21.05
N LEU A 158 -5.30 -12.45 -22.09
CA LEU A 158 -6.04 -11.73 -23.12
C LEU A 158 -5.55 -12.14 -24.51
N GLN A 159 -6.32 -11.75 -25.51
CA GLN A 159 -6.04 -12.01 -26.90
C GLN A 159 -6.18 -10.71 -27.70
N ASP A 160 -5.16 -10.37 -28.49
CA ASP A 160 -5.22 -9.18 -29.34
C ASP A 160 -6.06 -9.43 -30.61
N ARG A 161 -6.22 -8.38 -31.44
CA ARG A 161 -6.95 -8.46 -32.71
C ARG A 161 -6.37 -9.45 -33.73
N LYS A 162 -5.09 -9.81 -33.59
CA LYS A 162 -4.39 -10.80 -34.43
C LYS A 162 -4.41 -12.19 -33.82
N ARG A 163 -5.19 -12.40 -32.76
CA ARG A 163 -5.26 -13.63 -31.99
C ARG A 163 -3.97 -14.00 -31.25
N ALA A 164 -3.04 -13.05 -31.06
CA ALA A 164 -1.86 -13.27 -30.24
C ALA A 164 -2.25 -13.41 -28.77
N LYS A 165 -1.71 -14.44 -28.10
CA LYS A 165 -1.93 -14.68 -26.67
C LYS A 165 -1.01 -13.78 -25.85
N LEU A 166 -1.60 -12.99 -24.97
CA LEU A 166 -0.91 -12.04 -24.11
C LEU A 166 -1.42 -12.22 -22.67
N CYS A 167 -0.67 -11.70 -21.70
CA CYS A 167 -1.12 -11.56 -20.33
C CYS A 167 -0.83 -10.17 -19.78
N LEU A 168 -1.62 -9.75 -18.79
CA LEU A 168 -1.23 -8.64 -17.93
C LEU A 168 -0.29 -9.20 -16.88
N SER A 169 0.92 -8.66 -16.82
CA SER A 169 2.01 -9.26 -16.05
C SER A 169 1.76 -9.12 -14.54
N PRO A 170 1.57 -10.23 -13.79
CA PRO A 170 1.43 -10.20 -12.33
C PRO A 170 2.80 -10.00 -11.62
N THR A 171 3.87 -10.29 -12.34
CA THR A 171 5.30 -10.11 -12.00
C THR A 171 6.11 -10.23 -13.30
N HIS A 172 7.43 -10.06 -13.27
CA HIS A 172 8.27 -9.84 -14.45
C HIS A 172 9.53 -10.70 -14.55
N GLU A 173 9.61 -11.86 -13.88
CA GLU A 173 10.80 -12.75 -13.97
C GLU A 173 11.11 -13.13 -15.43
N GLU A 174 10.09 -13.48 -16.22
CA GLU A 174 10.26 -13.87 -17.62
C GLU A 174 10.72 -12.68 -18.48
N ALA A 175 10.15 -11.50 -18.24
CA ALA A 175 10.44 -10.31 -19.03
C ALA A 175 11.87 -9.82 -18.79
N VAL A 176 12.30 -9.74 -17.52
CA VAL A 176 13.65 -9.29 -17.17
C VAL A 176 14.71 -10.33 -17.57
N THR A 177 14.41 -11.63 -17.43
CA THR A 177 15.34 -12.69 -17.86
C THR A 177 15.52 -12.66 -19.38
N THR A 178 14.43 -12.49 -20.12
CA THR A 178 14.48 -12.35 -21.59
C THR A 178 15.29 -11.10 -22.00
N LEU A 179 15.13 -9.99 -21.28
CA LEU A 179 15.91 -8.77 -21.51
C LEU A 179 17.41 -9.03 -21.30
N VAL A 180 17.79 -9.69 -20.20
CA VAL A 180 19.20 -10.02 -19.93
C VAL A 180 19.74 -11.00 -20.96
N ALA A 181 19.00 -12.05 -21.32
CA ALA A 181 19.38 -13.01 -22.35
C ALA A 181 19.62 -12.35 -23.72
N SER A 182 18.86 -11.30 -24.06
CA SER A 182 19.02 -10.56 -25.33
C SER A 182 20.38 -9.87 -25.49
N ARG A 183 21.14 -9.70 -24.39
CA ARG A 183 22.50 -9.14 -24.42
C ARG A 183 23.56 -10.16 -24.83
N GLY A 184 23.19 -11.42 -25.03
CA GLY A 184 24.12 -12.52 -25.24
C GLY A 184 24.75 -12.98 -23.93
N HIS A 185 25.81 -13.80 -24.01
CA HIS A 185 26.44 -14.35 -22.81
C HIS A 185 27.24 -13.28 -22.06
N LEU A 186 26.94 -13.12 -20.78
CA LEU A 186 27.59 -12.13 -19.93
C LEU A 186 28.93 -12.63 -19.39
N SER A 187 29.94 -11.76 -19.39
CA SER A 187 31.19 -12.02 -18.68
C SER A 187 30.95 -11.95 -17.15
N PRO A 188 31.59 -12.80 -16.33
CA PRO A 188 31.53 -12.70 -14.87
C PRO A 188 31.88 -11.33 -14.31
N SER A 189 32.74 -10.57 -15.01
CA SER A 189 33.13 -9.22 -14.62
C SER A 189 32.01 -8.18 -14.73
N GLN A 190 30.91 -8.51 -15.42
CA GLN A 190 29.74 -7.65 -15.58
C GLN A 190 28.66 -7.93 -14.53
N LEU A 191 28.91 -8.89 -13.63
CA LEU A 191 27.96 -9.38 -12.64
C LEU A 191 28.47 -9.04 -11.22
N PRO A 192 27.57 -8.81 -10.24
CA PRO A 192 26.13 -8.99 -10.34
C PRO A 192 25.42 -7.82 -11.04
N ILE A 193 24.36 -8.14 -11.78
CA ILE A 193 23.43 -7.13 -12.31
C ILE A 193 22.23 -7.08 -11.36
N ARG A 194 21.79 -5.87 -11.01
CA ARG A 194 20.60 -5.63 -10.19
C ARG A 194 19.67 -4.68 -10.93
N LEU A 195 18.51 -5.16 -11.34
CA LEU A 195 17.52 -4.38 -12.08
C LEU A 195 16.22 -4.34 -11.29
N TYR A 196 15.60 -3.18 -11.21
CA TYR A 196 14.30 -3.05 -10.54
C TYR A 196 13.37 -2.09 -11.26
N GLN A 197 12.09 -2.19 -10.97
CA GLN A 197 11.09 -1.24 -11.43
C GLN A 197 10.07 -0.98 -10.32
N VAL A 198 9.32 0.11 -10.46
CA VAL A 198 8.12 0.38 -9.67
C VAL A 198 7.00 0.54 -10.68
N THR A 199 6.04 -0.38 -10.68
CA THR A 199 4.97 -0.35 -11.68
C THR A 199 3.73 -1.09 -11.18
N THR A 200 2.61 -0.87 -11.85
CA THR A 200 1.34 -1.55 -11.58
C THR A 200 1.43 -3.02 -11.95
N LYS A 201 0.79 -3.87 -11.16
CA LYS A 201 0.65 -5.31 -11.36
C LYS A 201 -0.81 -5.68 -11.35
N PHE A 202 -1.12 -6.78 -12.05
CA PHE A 202 -2.47 -7.29 -12.16
C PHE A 202 -2.49 -8.75 -11.73
N ARG A 203 -3.34 -9.09 -10.76
CA ARG A 203 -3.61 -10.47 -10.35
C ARG A 203 -5.11 -10.63 -10.26
N ASP A 204 -5.66 -11.68 -10.84
CA ASP A 204 -7.09 -11.97 -10.75
C ASP A 204 -7.40 -12.62 -9.40
N GLU A 205 -7.16 -11.84 -8.35
CA GLU A 205 -7.35 -12.22 -6.96
C GLU A 205 -8.80 -12.67 -6.75
N GLN A 206 -8.96 -13.92 -6.28
CA GLN A 206 -10.27 -14.55 -6.15
C GLN A 206 -11.15 -13.83 -5.11
N ARG A 207 -10.52 -13.30 -4.05
CA ARG A 207 -11.22 -12.64 -2.93
C ARG A 207 -10.51 -11.33 -2.53
N PRO A 208 -10.66 -10.27 -3.32
CA PRO A 208 -10.09 -8.97 -3.00
C PRO A 208 -10.80 -8.39 -1.78
N ARG A 209 -10.05 -7.93 -0.78
CA ARG A 209 -10.58 -7.48 0.52
C ARG A 209 -9.64 -6.51 1.22
N ALA A 210 -10.16 -5.81 2.22
CA ALA A 210 -9.43 -4.85 3.05
C ALA A 210 -8.76 -3.72 2.24
N GLY A 211 -9.50 -3.15 1.28
CA GLY A 211 -9.02 -2.03 0.49
C GLY A 211 -7.78 -2.37 -0.37
N PRO A 212 -6.78 -1.47 -0.46
CA PRO A 212 -5.55 -1.71 -1.20
C PRO A 212 -4.63 -2.79 -0.62
N LEU A 213 -4.97 -3.40 0.52
CA LEU A 213 -4.17 -4.49 1.09
C LEU A 213 -4.21 -5.74 0.21
N ARG A 214 -5.38 -6.09 -0.35
CA ARG A 214 -5.55 -7.24 -1.23
C ARG A 214 -6.43 -6.86 -2.43
N ALA A 215 -5.77 -6.33 -3.46
CA ALA A 215 -6.37 -5.78 -4.66
C ALA A 215 -6.01 -6.59 -5.91
N ARG A 216 -6.79 -6.44 -6.99
CA ARG A 216 -6.53 -7.04 -8.31
C ARG A 216 -5.58 -6.19 -9.15
N GLU A 217 -5.61 -4.87 -8.95
CA GLU A 217 -4.67 -3.91 -9.51
C GLU A 217 -3.93 -3.21 -8.36
N PHE A 218 -2.60 -3.27 -8.36
CA PHE A 218 -1.80 -2.70 -7.28
C PHE A 218 -0.40 -2.29 -7.75
N MET A 219 0.21 -1.30 -7.09
CA MET A 219 1.59 -0.90 -7.38
C MET A 219 2.58 -1.74 -6.58
N MET A 220 3.60 -2.26 -7.25
CA MET A 220 4.66 -3.06 -6.67
C MET A 220 6.02 -2.62 -7.20
N LYS A 221 7.02 -2.63 -6.32
CA LYS A 221 8.42 -2.61 -6.70
C LYS A 221 8.90 -4.06 -6.79
N ASP A 222 9.48 -4.43 -7.91
CA ASP A 222 10.07 -5.75 -8.17
C ASP A 222 11.51 -5.57 -8.63
N LEU A 223 12.44 -6.32 -8.01
CA LEU A 223 13.88 -6.26 -8.25
C LEU A 223 14.37 -7.66 -8.54
N TYR A 224 15.29 -7.77 -9.48
CA TYR A 224 15.87 -9.03 -9.93
C TYR A 224 17.39 -8.90 -9.92
N THR A 225 18.07 -9.89 -9.35
CA THR A 225 19.52 -10.00 -9.42
C THR A 225 19.91 -11.14 -10.34
N PHE A 226 21.04 -10.95 -11.02
CA PHE A 226 21.69 -11.96 -11.83
C PHE A 226 23.13 -12.08 -11.33
N ASP A 227 23.46 -13.25 -10.83
CA ASP A 227 24.69 -13.53 -10.10
C ASP A 227 25.42 -14.72 -10.75
N VAL A 228 26.76 -14.76 -10.63
CA VAL A 228 27.60 -15.79 -11.28
C VAL A 228 27.48 -17.16 -10.61
N SER A 229 27.16 -17.17 -9.31
CA SER A 229 27.15 -18.36 -8.47
C SER A 229 26.08 -18.26 -7.39
N SER A 230 25.69 -19.41 -6.82
CA SER A 230 24.77 -19.46 -5.67
C SER A 230 25.28 -18.66 -4.47
N ASN A 231 26.60 -18.66 -4.22
CA ASN A 231 27.19 -17.86 -3.12
C ASN A 231 27.02 -16.35 -3.35
N SER A 232 27.34 -15.85 -4.55
CA SER A 232 27.12 -14.44 -4.89
C SER A 232 25.63 -14.06 -4.85
N ALA A 233 24.75 -14.98 -5.25
CA ALA A 233 23.31 -14.77 -5.14
C ALA A 233 22.87 -14.66 -3.67
N ALA A 234 23.45 -15.45 -2.76
CA ALA A 234 23.20 -15.35 -1.32
C ALA A 234 23.69 -14.01 -0.72
N GLU A 235 24.84 -13.50 -1.17
CA GLU A 235 25.34 -12.17 -0.77
C GLU A 235 24.41 -11.05 -1.25
N SER A 236 24.01 -11.07 -2.53
CA SER A 236 23.03 -10.14 -3.10
C SER A 236 21.70 -10.21 -2.33
N TYR A 237 21.23 -11.41 -2.01
CA TYR A 237 20.00 -11.65 -1.24
C TYR A 237 20.07 -11.02 0.15
N ALA A 238 21.12 -11.31 0.92
CA ALA A 238 21.31 -10.74 2.25
C ALA A 238 21.39 -9.21 2.24
N ALA A 239 22.08 -8.62 1.27
CA ALA A 239 22.19 -7.16 1.13
C ALA A 239 20.84 -6.49 0.88
N ILE A 240 19.99 -7.10 0.05
CA ILE A 240 18.66 -6.57 -0.28
C ILE A 240 17.69 -6.74 0.91
N LEU A 241 17.73 -7.88 1.61
CA LEU A 241 16.94 -8.09 2.82
C LEU A 241 17.25 -7.03 3.89
N ALA A 242 18.54 -6.72 4.09
CA ALA A 242 18.98 -5.68 5.00
C ALA A 242 18.46 -4.29 4.59
N SER A 243 18.40 -4.01 3.29
CA SER A 243 17.85 -2.76 2.76
C SER A 243 16.34 -2.65 2.98
N TYR A 244 15.57 -3.72 2.73
CA TYR A 244 14.12 -3.71 2.98
C TYR A 244 13.82 -3.52 4.47
N THR A 245 14.62 -4.14 5.34
CA THR A 245 14.51 -3.94 6.79
C THR A 245 14.72 -2.47 7.17
N ARG A 246 15.68 -1.77 6.56
CA ARG A 246 15.87 -0.31 6.77
C ARG A 246 14.69 0.52 6.26
N ILE A 247 14.11 0.17 5.11
CA ILE A 247 12.92 0.84 4.57
C ILE A 247 11.77 0.76 5.58
N PHE A 248 11.45 -0.45 6.07
CA PHE A 248 10.38 -0.63 7.05
C PHE A 248 10.66 0.06 8.39
N HIS A 249 11.91 0.06 8.85
CA HIS A 249 12.31 0.82 10.03
C HIS A 249 12.10 2.33 9.85
N ARG A 250 12.40 2.91 8.67
CA ARG A 250 12.13 4.34 8.39
C ARG A 250 10.64 4.66 8.29
N LEU A 251 9.82 3.68 7.95
CA LEU A 251 8.37 3.79 7.90
C LEU A 251 7.71 3.59 9.26
N ASP A 252 8.49 3.38 10.33
CA ASP A 252 7.99 3.09 11.68
C ASP A 252 7.07 1.85 11.71
N LEU A 253 7.29 0.88 10.81
CA LEU A 253 6.51 -0.35 10.72
C LEU A 253 7.27 -1.51 11.39
N PRO A 254 6.69 -2.19 12.40
CA PRO A 254 7.33 -3.30 13.10
C PRO A 254 7.26 -4.60 12.29
N VAL A 255 7.89 -4.60 11.10
CA VAL A 255 7.92 -5.74 10.19
C VAL A 255 8.90 -6.80 10.68
N VAL A 256 8.47 -8.06 10.60
CA VAL A 256 9.26 -9.24 10.93
C VAL A 256 9.63 -9.96 9.64
N VAL A 257 10.90 -10.32 9.48
CA VAL A 257 11.37 -11.14 8.36
C VAL A 257 11.19 -12.61 8.74
N ALA A 258 10.31 -13.31 8.04
CA ALA A 258 9.92 -14.68 8.34
C ALA A 258 10.34 -15.64 7.22
N GLU A 259 10.84 -16.82 7.59
CA GLU A 259 11.05 -17.94 6.65
C GLU A 259 9.71 -18.30 5.97
N ALA A 260 9.70 -18.43 4.65
CA ALA A 260 8.48 -18.66 3.88
C ALA A 260 8.60 -19.89 2.97
N ALA A 261 7.46 -20.34 2.42
CA ALA A 261 7.43 -21.36 1.38
C ALA A 261 7.83 -20.73 0.03
N VAL A 262 8.53 -21.47 -0.83
CA VAL A 262 8.94 -20.97 -2.15
C VAL A 262 7.79 -20.92 -3.16
N GLY A 263 6.74 -21.73 -2.94
CA GLY A 263 5.51 -21.73 -3.74
C GLY A 263 5.71 -21.84 -5.26
N ALA A 264 4.81 -21.21 -6.02
CA ALA A 264 4.80 -21.21 -7.49
C ALA A 264 5.98 -20.45 -8.14
N MET A 265 6.65 -19.58 -7.38
CA MET A 265 7.87 -18.90 -7.82
C MET A 265 9.03 -19.90 -7.96
N GLY A 266 9.00 -20.98 -7.16
CA GLY A 266 10.09 -21.93 -7.04
C GLY A 266 11.35 -21.31 -6.44
N GLY A 267 12.46 -22.05 -6.52
CA GLY A 267 13.72 -21.65 -5.94
C GLY A 267 14.09 -22.46 -4.70
N GLU A 268 15.09 -21.96 -3.96
CA GLU A 268 15.73 -22.67 -2.86
C GLU A 268 15.31 -22.13 -1.48
N VAL A 269 15.15 -20.81 -1.37
CA VAL A 269 14.91 -20.10 -0.11
C VAL A 269 13.98 -18.93 -0.38
N SER A 270 13.04 -18.69 0.53
CA SER A 270 12.22 -17.47 0.53
C SER A 270 12.02 -16.88 1.92
N HIS A 271 11.83 -15.57 1.96
CA HIS A 271 11.49 -14.83 3.17
C HIS A 271 10.40 -13.80 2.87
N GLU A 272 9.45 -13.71 3.78
CA GLU A 272 8.38 -12.73 3.77
C GLU A 272 8.63 -11.62 4.79
N PHE A 273 8.18 -10.42 4.46
CA PHE A 273 8.20 -9.24 5.31
C PHE A 273 6.80 -9.06 5.90
N LEU A 274 6.57 -9.67 7.05
CA LEU A 274 5.27 -9.77 7.70
C LEU A 274 5.10 -8.66 8.74
N LEU A 275 4.07 -7.83 8.58
CA LEU A 275 3.67 -6.83 9.58
C LEU A 275 2.60 -7.43 10.51
N PRO A 276 2.88 -7.65 11.81
CA PRO A 276 1.87 -8.16 12.74
C PRO A 276 0.66 -7.23 12.80
N SER A 277 -0.52 -7.75 12.44
CA SER A 277 -1.76 -7.00 12.39
C SER A 277 -2.95 -7.94 12.43
N SER A 278 -4.02 -7.54 13.12
CA SER A 278 -5.27 -8.29 13.18
C SER A 278 -5.99 -8.38 11.83
N LEU A 279 -5.63 -7.55 10.84
CA LEU A 279 -6.16 -7.66 9.48
C LEU A 279 -5.37 -8.64 8.59
N GLY A 280 -4.19 -9.04 9.05
CA GLY A 280 -3.27 -9.89 8.31
C GLY A 280 -3.81 -11.28 8.01
N GLU A 281 -3.60 -11.78 6.81
CA GLU A 281 -4.13 -13.10 6.42
C GLU A 281 -3.15 -14.23 6.69
N ASP A 282 -1.87 -13.89 6.84
CA ASP A 282 -0.80 -14.81 7.11
C ASP A 282 -0.71 -15.09 8.62
N GLU A 283 -0.31 -16.31 8.96
CA GLU A 283 -0.02 -16.70 10.33
C GLU A 283 1.49 -16.67 10.57
N LEU A 284 1.94 -15.64 11.27
CA LEU A 284 3.32 -15.45 11.69
C LEU A 284 3.58 -16.27 12.96
N LEU A 285 4.45 -17.27 12.85
CA LEU A 285 5.05 -17.97 13.98
C LEU A 285 6.36 -17.27 14.36
N SER A 286 6.49 -16.86 15.62
CA SER A 286 7.67 -16.15 16.12
C SER A 286 8.15 -16.68 17.48
N CYS A 287 9.46 -16.80 17.64
CA CYS A 287 10.11 -17.19 18.89
C CYS A 287 10.54 -15.95 19.68
N GLU A 288 10.09 -15.82 20.93
CA GLU A 288 10.44 -14.67 21.79
C GLU A 288 11.87 -14.73 22.31
N GLU A 289 12.48 -15.92 22.38
CA GLU A 289 13.83 -16.08 22.94
C GLU A 289 14.95 -15.80 21.92
N CYS A 290 14.79 -16.27 20.69
CA CYS A 290 15.85 -16.20 19.67
C CYS A 290 15.50 -15.37 18.43
N GLY A 291 14.29 -14.82 18.37
CA GLY A 291 13.81 -13.96 17.27
C GLY A 291 13.57 -14.69 15.94
N ARG A 292 13.62 -16.04 15.92
CA ARG A 292 13.27 -16.79 14.71
C ARG A 292 11.80 -16.59 14.37
N ALA A 293 11.52 -16.37 13.10
CA ALA A 293 10.18 -16.22 12.56
C ALA A 293 9.97 -17.05 11.30
N ALA A 294 8.77 -17.58 11.12
CA ALA A 294 8.36 -18.32 9.94
C ALA A 294 6.88 -18.05 9.65
N ASN A 295 6.49 -18.07 8.37
CA ASN A 295 5.10 -18.23 7.99
C ASN A 295 4.68 -19.67 8.35
N MET A 296 3.48 -19.84 8.91
CA MET A 296 2.97 -21.18 9.27
C MET A 296 2.97 -22.14 8.08
N GLU A 297 2.71 -21.66 6.86
CA GLU A 297 2.76 -22.50 5.65
C GLU A 297 4.14 -23.10 5.37
N ALA A 298 5.21 -22.45 5.83
CA ALA A 298 6.59 -22.91 5.67
C ALA A 298 6.99 -23.97 6.71
N VAL A 299 6.24 -24.09 7.81
CA VAL A 299 6.55 -25.04 8.87
C VAL A 299 5.99 -26.41 8.52
N GLN A 300 6.86 -27.29 8.04
CA GLN A 300 6.51 -28.71 7.89
C GLN A 300 6.15 -29.28 9.27
N SER A 301 5.00 -29.96 9.34
CA SER A 301 4.40 -30.54 10.57
C SER A 301 5.46 -30.98 11.58
N PRO A 302 5.53 -30.37 12.78
CA PRO A 302 6.65 -30.60 13.68
C PRO A 302 6.54 -31.97 14.34
N GLN A 303 7.65 -32.71 14.33
CA GLN A 303 7.82 -33.94 15.12
C GLN A 303 7.71 -33.69 16.64
N ASN A 304 7.68 -32.42 17.10
CA ASN A 304 7.64 -31.99 18.50
C ASN A 304 6.59 -30.88 18.79
N GLY A 305 5.48 -30.82 18.06
CA GLY A 305 4.46 -29.79 18.25
C GLY A 305 4.88 -28.39 17.76
N MET A 306 3.91 -27.56 17.34
CA MET A 306 4.17 -26.20 16.82
C MET A 306 4.58 -25.19 17.91
N ASP A 307 4.59 -25.64 19.17
CA ASP A 307 4.73 -24.77 20.34
C ASP A 307 6.19 -24.47 20.70
N MET A 308 7.16 -25.19 20.13
CA MET A 308 8.58 -25.10 20.51
C MET A 308 9.48 -24.75 19.31
N CYS A 309 10.39 -23.79 19.52
CA CYS A 309 11.30 -23.30 18.51
C CYS A 309 12.36 -24.35 18.17
N SER A 310 12.45 -24.78 16.91
CA SER A 310 13.47 -25.77 16.52
C SER A 310 14.92 -25.28 16.57
N LYS A 311 15.15 -23.99 16.83
CA LYS A 311 16.50 -23.39 16.97
C LYS A 311 17.00 -23.36 18.42
N CYS A 312 16.13 -23.02 19.37
CA CYS A 312 16.52 -22.80 20.77
C CYS A 312 15.68 -23.57 21.80
N GLY A 313 14.58 -24.20 21.39
CA GLY A 313 13.64 -24.87 22.29
C GLY A 313 12.69 -23.94 23.04
N GLY A 314 12.79 -22.62 22.88
CA GLY A 314 11.86 -21.66 23.50
C GLY A 314 10.44 -21.68 22.89
N PRO A 315 9.44 -21.08 23.55
CA PRO A 315 8.06 -21.10 23.08
C PRO A 315 7.89 -20.29 21.78
N MET A 316 7.02 -20.80 20.90
CA MET A 316 6.58 -20.11 19.68
C MET A 316 5.22 -19.42 19.93
N ARG A 317 5.03 -18.24 19.36
CA ARG A 317 3.74 -17.53 19.34
C ARG A 317 3.25 -17.31 17.93
N THR A 318 1.96 -17.51 17.74
CA THR A 318 1.25 -17.22 16.49
C THR A 318 0.60 -15.84 16.56
N LYS A 319 0.75 -15.05 15.50
CA LYS A 319 0.04 -13.79 15.29
C LYS A 319 -0.41 -13.71 13.84
N ARG A 320 -1.54 -13.03 13.59
CA ARG A 320 -1.91 -12.63 12.24
C ARG A 320 -0.98 -11.54 11.73
N ALA A 321 -0.64 -11.57 10.45
CA ALA A 321 0.26 -10.60 9.84
C ALA A 321 -0.06 -10.33 8.36
N VAL A 322 0.27 -9.12 7.91
CA VAL A 322 0.14 -8.68 6.51
C VAL A 322 1.50 -8.81 5.84
N GLU A 323 1.60 -9.61 4.79
CA GLU A 323 2.79 -9.64 3.91
C GLU A 323 2.96 -8.33 3.13
N LEU A 324 3.99 -7.54 3.47
CA LEU A 324 4.32 -6.29 2.77
C LEU A 324 5.35 -6.46 1.66
N GLY A 325 6.06 -7.59 1.67
CA GLY A 325 7.08 -7.91 0.68
C GLY A 325 7.53 -9.36 0.77
N HIS A 326 8.19 -9.82 -0.29
CA HIS A 326 8.66 -11.19 -0.41
C HIS A 326 9.97 -11.21 -1.18
N ALA A 327 10.91 -12.04 -0.72
CA ALA A 327 12.19 -12.25 -1.37
C ALA A 327 12.40 -13.74 -1.67
N PHE A 328 12.78 -14.07 -2.90
CA PHE A 328 13.05 -15.43 -3.35
C PHE A 328 14.46 -15.58 -3.90
N ARG A 329 15.14 -16.66 -3.53
CA ARG A 329 16.35 -17.14 -4.23
C ARG A 329 15.92 -18.18 -5.25
N LEU A 330 15.82 -17.77 -6.51
CA LEU A 330 15.23 -18.53 -7.61
C LEU A 330 16.19 -19.57 -8.21
N GLY A 331 17.49 -19.46 -7.90
CA GLY A 331 18.51 -20.31 -8.49
C GLY A 331 18.58 -20.10 -10.01
N GLU A 332 18.68 -21.19 -10.77
CA GLU A 332 18.80 -21.14 -12.23
C GLU A 332 17.47 -21.31 -12.97
N ARG A 333 16.33 -21.36 -12.25
CA ARG A 333 15.02 -21.74 -12.79
C ARG A 333 14.67 -21.00 -14.09
N TYR A 334 14.77 -19.68 -14.07
CA TYR A 334 14.38 -18.83 -15.20
C TYR A 334 15.51 -18.67 -16.21
N SER A 335 16.73 -18.49 -15.73
CA SER A 335 17.91 -18.28 -16.59
C SER A 335 18.20 -19.50 -17.47
N ALA A 336 18.03 -20.70 -16.95
CA ALA A 336 18.17 -21.94 -17.71
C ALA A 336 17.06 -22.08 -18.77
N ALA A 337 15.81 -21.74 -18.42
CA ALA A 337 14.67 -21.83 -19.33
C ALA A 337 14.69 -20.78 -20.46
N LEU A 338 15.20 -19.58 -20.19
CA LEU A 338 15.13 -18.42 -21.08
C LEU A 338 16.49 -18.03 -21.68
N GLY A 339 17.56 -18.77 -21.38
CA GLY A 339 18.88 -18.58 -21.99
C GLY A 339 19.65 -17.36 -21.48
N ALA A 340 19.44 -16.95 -20.22
CA ALA A 340 20.25 -15.91 -19.60
C ALA A 340 21.54 -16.53 -19.02
N LEU A 341 22.60 -16.55 -19.83
CA LEU A 341 23.83 -17.29 -19.53
C LEU A 341 25.02 -16.36 -19.23
N SER A 342 25.96 -16.85 -18.41
CA SER A 342 27.31 -16.31 -18.28
C SER A 342 28.31 -17.18 -19.03
N THR A 343 29.40 -16.60 -19.54
CA THR A 343 30.52 -17.36 -20.11
C THR A 343 31.85 -16.82 -19.61
N LYS A 344 32.69 -17.70 -19.06
CA LYS A 344 34.08 -17.38 -18.73
C LYS A 344 34.99 -17.75 -19.92
N PRO A 345 36.07 -17.00 -20.18
CA PRO A 345 37.06 -17.42 -21.18
C PRO A 345 37.50 -18.87 -20.96
N GLY A 346 37.46 -19.68 -22.01
CA GLY A 346 37.85 -21.11 -21.97
C GLY A 346 36.84 -22.05 -21.29
N HIS A 347 35.64 -21.59 -20.92
CA HIS A 347 34.61 -22.41 -20.28
C HIS A 347 33.30 -22.41 -21.09
N SER A 348 32.51 -23.47 -20.95
CA SER A 348 31.17 -23.53 -21.51
C SER A 348 30.23 -22.51 -20.83
N PRO A 349 29.25 -21.96 -21.55
CA PRO A 349 28.24 -21.08 -20.95
C PRO A 349 27.44 -21.79 -19.84
N SER A 350 27.13 -21.09 -18.76
CA SER A 350 26.31 -21.59 -17.65
C SER A 350 25.16 -20.63 -17.32
N PRO A 351 24.00 -21.11 -16.85
CA PRO A 351 22.91 -20.24 -16.41
C PRO A 351 23.34 -19.29 -15.27
N LEU A 352 22.72 -18.12 -15.21
CA LEU A 352 22.90 -17.17 -14.11
C LEU A 352 22.07 -17.58 -12.90
N HIS A 353 22.59 -17.40 -11.69
CA HIS A 353 21.78 -17.52 -10.49
C HIS A 353 20.94 -16.27 -10.29
N MET A 354 19.66 -16.44 -9.98
CA MET A 354 18.72 -15.35 -9.86
C MET A 354 18.10 -15.25 -8.47
N CYS A 355 17.82 -14.03 -8.06
CA CYS A 355 16.93 -13.73 -6.94
C CYS A 355 15.88 -12.71 -7.40
N CYS A 356 14.68 -12.75 -6.80
CA CYS A 356 13.67 -11.70 -6.99
C CYS A 356 13.14 -11.17 -5.66
N PHE A 357 12.74 -9.91 -5.64
CA PHE A 357 12.36 -9.19 -4.43
C PHE A 357 11.22 -8.22 -4.72
N GLY A 358 10.07 -8.44 -4.08
CA GLY A 358 8.84 -7.66 -4.23
C GLY A 358 8.53 -6.82 -2.99
N LEU A 359 8.11 -5.57 -3.19
CA LEU A 359 7.47 -4.72 -2.17
C LEU A 359 6.15 -4.19 -2.73
N GLY A 360 5.03 -4.45 -2.05
CA GLY A 360 3.72 -3.95 -2.48
C GLY A 360 3.51 -2.51 -2.01
N LEU A 361 3.84 -1.49 -2.81
CA LEU A 361 3.79 -0.09 -2.37
C LEU A 361 2.40 0.34 -1.91
N THR A 362 1.37 0.00 -2.67
CA THR A 362 -0.03 0.31 -2.30
C THR A 362 -0.46 -0.41 -1.03
N ARG A 363 -0.01 -1.66 -0.86
CA ARG A 363 -0.22 -2.44 0.37
C ARG A 363 0.52 -1.84 1.56
N ILE A 364 1.79 -1.44 1.40
CA ILE A 364 2.59 -0.75 2.42
C ILE A 364 1.91 0.54 2.86
N LEU A 365 1.42 1.33 1.89
CA LEU A 365 0.69 2.57 2.17
C LEU A 365 -0.55 2.29 3.03
N ALA A 366 -1.40 1.34 2.61
CA ALA A 366 -2.60 0.98 3.35
C ALA A 366 -2.28 0.41 4.74
N ALA A 367 -1.24 -0.42 4.84
CA ALA A 367 -0.81 -1.02 6.10
C ALA A 367 -0.24 0.01 7.08
N ALA A 368 0.48 1.02 6.59
CA ALA A 368 0.98 2.12 7.42
C ALA A 368 -0.16 2.97 7.96
N VAL A 369 -1.12 3.31 7.10
CA VAL A 369 -2.32 4.04 7.49
C VAL A 369 -3.09 3.26 8.55
N GLU A 370 -3.31 1.97 8.34
CA GLU A 370 -4.03 1.12 9.29
C GLU A 370 -3.33 1.00 10.64
N THR A 371 -2.02 0.73 10.63
CA THR A 371 -1.29 0.36 11.85
C THR A 371 -0.95 1.57 12.71
N LEU A 372 -0.78 2.74 12.10
CA LEU A 372 -0.35 3.94 12.81
C LEU A 372 -1.52 4.88 13.16
N SER A 373 -2.63 4.80 12.44
CA SER A 373 -3.78 5.66 12.71
C SER A 373 -4.54 5.19 13.95
N GLU A 374 -4.87 6.12 14.83
CA GLU A 374 -5.55 5.84 16.08
C GLU A 374 -6.77 6.76 16.23
N ASN A 375 -7.85 6.25 16.84
CA ASN A 375 -9.03 7.04 17.22
C ASN A 375 -9.63 7.87 16.06
N GLY A 376 -9.58 7.36 14.83
CA GLY A 376 -10.07 8.05 13.63
C GLY A 376 -9.16 9.17 13.12
N SER A 377 -7.98 9.36 13.69
CA SER A 377 -6.96 10.31 13.23
C SER A 377 -5.93 9.63 12.35
N LEU A 378 -5.74 10.15 11.14
CA LEU A 378 -4.74 9.67 10.20
C LEU A 378 -3.32 10.03 10.68
N VAL A 379 -2.47 9.02 10.88
CA VAL A 379 -1.06 9.21 11.24
C VAL A 379 -0.18 8.72 10.11
N TRP A 380 0.77 9.56 9.70
CA TRP A 380 1.74 9.24 8.65
C TRP A 380 3.11 8.97 9.26
N PRO A 381 3.84 7.96 8.76
CA PRO A 381 5.29 7.96 8.91
C PRO A 381 5.85 9.23 8.29
N ARG A 382 6.78 9.88 8.98
CA ARG A 382 7.31 11.19 8.57
C ARG A 382 7.85 11.18 7.13
N VAL A 383 8.48 10.09 6.74
CA VAL A 383 9.12 9.91 5.42
C VAL A 383 8.12 9.87 4.27
N ILE A 384 6.88 9.42 4.49
CA ILE A 384 5.85 9.34 3.44
C ILE A 384 4.70 10.32 3.61
N ALA A 385 4.70 11.14 4.67
CA ALA A 385 3.66 12.13 4.92
C ALA A 385 3.46 13.06 3.71
N PRO A 386 2.23 13.18 3.14
CA PRO A 386 1.94 13.99 1.95
C PRO A 386 2.43 15.44 2.07
N PHE A 387 2.34 16.03 3.26
CA PHE A 387 2.90 17.33 3.58
C PHE A 387 3.59 17.25 4.93
N GLN A 388 4.68 18.01 5.10
CA GLN A 388 5.38 18.11 6.40
C GLN A 388 4.77 19.19 7.29
N VAL A 389 4.17 20.22 6.69
CA VAL A 389 3.52 21.33 7.38
C VAL A 389 2.22 21.62 6.66
N VAL A 390 1.18 21.84 7.45
CA VAL A 390 -0.16 22.21 7.00
C VAL A 390 -0.48 23.58 7.59
N VAL A 391 -0.70 24.59 6.74
CA VAL A 391 -1.00 25.96 7.19
C VAL A 391 -2.51 26.16 7.16
N VAL A 392 -3.14 26.16 8.33
CA VAL A 392 -4.58 26.42 8.46
C VAL A 392 -4.78 27.92 8.66
N GLY A 393 -5.45 28.55 7.70
CA GLY A 393 -5.83 29.96 7.80
C GLY A 393 -6.89 30.19 8.87
N PRO A 394 -7.05 31.44 9.35
CA PRO A 394 -8.13 31.78 10.25
C PRO A 394 -9.49 31.52 9.59
N LYS A 395 -10.50 31.15 10.38
CA LYS A 395 -11.87 30.99 9.89
C LYS A 395 -12.38 32.31 9.32
N ALA A 396 -13.09 32.28 8.19
CA ALA A 396 -13.71 33.47 7.63
C ALA A 396 -14.63 34.16 8.66
N GLY A 397 -14.46 35.47 8.85
CA GLY A 397 -15.15 36.28 9.85
C GLY A 397 -14.60 36.18 11.27
N SER A 398 -13.50 35.46 11.50
CA SER A 398 -12.86 35.36 12.81
C SER A 398 -12.05 36.61 13.16
N ARG A 399 -11.75 36.80 14.45
CA ARG A 399 -10.91 37.92 14.92
C ARG A 399 -9.49 37.81 14.39
N GLU A 400 -9.03 36.59 14.22
CA GLU A 400 -7.73 36.21 13.68
C GLU A 400 -7.63 36.61 12.19
N GLU A 401 -8.69 36.46 11.40
CA GLU A 401 -8.75 36.95 10.02
C GLU A 401 -8.68 38.49 9.96
N ALA A 402 -9.41 39.17 10.84
CA ALA A 402 -9.40 40.63 10.92
C ALA A 402 -8.00 41.17 11.29
N ALA A 403 -7.29 40.51 12.21
CA ALA A 403 -5.92 40.85 12.59
C ALA A 403 -4.92 40.61 11.44
N LEU A 404 -5.09 39.54 10.67
CA LEU A 404 -4.28 39.25 9.48
C LEU A 404 -4.54 40.24 8.32
N GLY A 405 -5.78 40.70 8.18
CA GLY A 405 -6.14 41.77 7.24
C GLY A 405 -5.45 43.10 7.56
N GLN A 406 -5.32 43.44 8.85
CA GLN A 406 -4.61 44.64 9.31
C GLN A 406 -3.09 44.53 9.05
N GLY A 407 -2.48 43.38 9.32
CA GLY A 407 -1.06 43.15 9.01
C GLY A 407 -0.74 43.14 7.51
N ARG A 408 -1.67 42.67 6.65
CA ARG A 408 -1.52 42.77 5.18
C ARG A 408 -1.54 44.20 4.66
N ALA A 409 -2.30 45.11 5.29
CA ALA A 409 -2.33 46.52 4.93
C ALA A 409 -1.03 47.25 5.30
N GLU A 410 -0.32 46.78 6.33
CA GLU A 410 1.00 47.29 6.72
C GLU A 410 2.13 46.76 5.82
N ILE A 411 2.12 45.46 5.49
CA ILE A 411 3.09 44.85 4.57
C ILE A 411 2.92 45.36 3.13
N GLY A 412 1.69 45.58 2.67
CA GLY A 412 1.40 46.16 1.36
C GLY A 412 1.84 47.61 1.20
N ARG A 413 2.14 48.32 2.30
CA ARG A 413 2.81 49.63 2.26
C ARG A 413 4.33 49.50 2.14
N ALA A 414 4.93 48.44 2.67
CA ALA A 414 6.36 48.16 2.56
C ALA A 414 6.74 47.50 1.21
N SER A 415 5.85 46.72 0.60
CA SER A 415 6.14 45.94 -0.62
C SER A 415 5.93 46.71 -1.94
N LYS A 416 5.62 48.01 -1.90
CA LYS A 416 5.60 48.84 -3.13
C LYS A 416 7.01 49.16 -3.67
N GLU A 417 8.07 48.79 -2.96
CA GLU A 417 9.45 48.98 -3.39
C GLU A 417 10.08 47.76 -4.08
N ASP A 418 9.57 46.53 -3.94
CA ASP A 418 10.20 45.32 -4.53
C ASP A 418 9.18 44.35 -5.17
N ALA A 419 8.82 44.63 -6.42
CA ALA A 419 7.87 43.83 -7.21
C ALA A 419 8.57 42.95 -8.25
N SER A 420 9.44 42.02 -7.84
CA SER A 420 10.15 41.13 -8.77
C SER A 420 10.09 39.63 -8.44
N ASN A 421 9.43 39.19 -7.36
CA ASN A 421 9.51 37.78 -6.95
C ASN A 421 8.27 36.93 -7.30
N HIS A 422 8.45 36.03 -8.28
CA HIS A 422 7.47 35.07 -8.83
C HIS A 422 6.99 33.98 -7.85
N GLU A 423 7.56 33.91 -6.65
CA GLU A 423 7.32 32.85 -5.66
C GLU A 423 5.95 32.97 -4.96
N TYR A 424 5.43 34.20 -4.81
CA TYR A 424 4.17 34.48 -4.13
C TYR A 424 2.91 34.02 -4.90
N LEU A 425 2.99 33.93 -6.23
CA LEU A 425 1.89 33.46 -7.08
C LEU A 425 1.67 31.95 -6.95
N ARG A 426 2.73 31.17 -6.71
CA ARG A 426 2.64 29.71 -6.50
C ARG A 426 1.95 29.36 -5.18
N ILE A 427 2.16 30.15 -4.13
CA ILE A 427 1.52 29.96 -2.82
C ILE A 427 0.00 30.21 -2.89
N LYS A 428 -0.45 31.22 -3.64
CA LYS A 428 -1.87 31.53 -3.80
C LYS A 428 -2.66 30.42 -4.51
N MET A 429 -2.07 29.77 -5.51
CA MET A 429 -2.73 28.71 -6.27
C MET A 429 -2.87 27.41 -5.46
N ILE A 430 -1.87 27.11 -4.61
CA ILE A 430 -1.95 25.99 -3.66
C ILE A 430 -3.08 26.23 -2.66
N ILE A 431 -3.22 27.43 -2.10
CA ILE A 431 -4.27 27.73 -1.11
C ILE A 431 -5.68 27.61 -1.69
N SER A 432 -5.92 28.00 -2.95
CA SER A 432 -7.28 28.00 -3.53
C SER A 432 -7.77 26.60 -3.92
N LEU A 433 -6.89 25.74 -4.46
CA LEU A 433 -7.22 24.33 -4.72
C LEU A 433 -7.42 23.56 -3.40
N TRP A 434 -6.69 23.97 -2.37
CA TRP A 434 -6.78 23.41 -1.04
C TRP A 434 -8.09 23.84 -0.35
N ASP A 435 -8.53 25.09 -0.42
CA ASP A 435 -9.82 25.52 0.18
C ASP A 435 -11.06 24.78 -0.38
N GLN A 436 -10.96 24.22 -1.60
CA GLN A 436 -12.02 23.41 -2.20
C GLN A 436 -12.00 21.96 -1.70
N TYR A 437 -10.81 21.34 -1.59
CA TYR A 437 -10.63 19.98 -1.05
C TYR A 437 -10.77 19.92 0.48
N THR A 438 -10.32 20.96 1.19
CA THR A 438 -10.37 21.06 2.65
C THR A 438 -11.81 21.31 3.13
N LYS A 439 -12.68 21.96 2.34
CA LYS A 439 -14.11 22.05 2.66
C LYS A 439 -14.79 20.67 2.65
N GLU A 440 -14.41 19.80 1.73
CA GLU A 440 -14.90 18.41 1.70
C GLU A 440 -14.32 17.58 2.86
N CYS A 441 -13.03 17.76 3.19
CA CYS A 441 -12.40 17.08 4.32
C CYS A 441 -12.87 17.58 5.70
N LEU A 442 -13.15 18.88 5.85
CA LEU A 442 -13.60 19.48 7.12
C LEU A 442 -15.06 19.14 7.44
N ASN A 443 -15.91 19.00 6.42
CA ASN A 443 -17.30 18.54 6.61
C ASN A 443 -17.39 17.07 7.09
N PHE A 444 -16.29 16.31 7.04
CA PHE A 444 -16.21 14.95 7.56
C PHE A 444 -15.62 14.89 9.00
N LEU A 445 -15.01 16.00 9.46
CA LEU A 445 -14.41 16.12 10.80
C LEU A 445 -15.32 16.84 11.81
N GLU A 446 -16.44 17.43 11.36
CA GLU A 446 -17.59 17.84 12.18
C GLU A 446 -18.65 16.72 12.21
#